data_AF-A0A7Y0SIH0-F1
#
_entry.id   AF-A0A7Y0SIH0-F1
#
_cell.length_a   1.000
_cell.length_b   1.000
_cell.length_c   1.000
_cell.angle_alpha   90.00
_cell.angle_beta   90.00
_cell.angle_gamma   90.00
#
_symmetry.space_group_name_H-M   'P 1'
#
loop_
_entity.id
_entity.type
_entity.pdbx_description
1 polymer ?
#
loop_
_entity_poly.entity_id
_entity_poly.type
_entity_poly.pdbx_seq_one_letter_code
_entity_poly.pdbx_strand_id
1 'polypeptide(L)'
;MKKTTLLIAVAALAGCASNDYKQMSVGSGLSEQALKANCEQITCVYDQLKDNVQATANDQNIMFALSGIESRTIEFTWVSNSNQIIAEVFNVTLYGTWNFSDSAEIYVGKDMVAKISGTKNSYVGTWNDAAQEHEKIETVRDVISVEQAEKIANANYEEITIRFYGKNGYKDVKPQRENNLVNVVNLVKAGV
;
A
#
# COMPACT_ATOMS: atom_id res chain seq x y z
N MET A 1 5.77 -43.75 27.82
CA MET A 1 6.39 -43.27 26.56
C MET A 1 6.35 -41.76 26.56
N LYS A 2 7.52 -41.09 26.60
CA LYS A 2 7.62 -39.63 26.71
C LYS A 2 7.15 -39.00 25.40
N LYS A 3 6.17 -38.11 25.49
CA LYS A 3 5.66 -37.31 24.35
C LYS A 3 6.72 -36.26 24.01
N THR A 4 7.37 -36.42 22.87
CA THR A 4 8.27 -35.40 22.31
C THR A 4 7.39 -34.34 21.66
N THR A 5 7.24 -33.20 22.35
CA THR A 5 6.59 -32.02 21.81
C THR A 5 7.50 -31.43 20.73
N LEU A 6 7.16 -31.66 19.46
CA LEU A 6 7.84 -31.05 18.32
C LEU A 6 7.42 -29.58 18.27
N LEU A 7 8.20 -28.69 18.89
CA LEU A 7 8.13 -27.24 18.64
C LEU A 7 8.60 -27.02 17.20
N ILE A 8 7.65 -26.98 16.26
CA ILE A 8 7.91 -26.45 14.94
C ILE A 8 8.01 -24.94 15.13
N ALA A 9 9.24 -24.45 15.27
CA ALA A 9 9.55 -23.05 15.05
C ALA A 9 9.20 -22.74 13.59
N VAL A 10 8.00 -22.19 13.37
CA VAL A 10 7.66 -21.51 12.12
C VAL A 10 8.53 -20.27 12.11
N ALA A 11 9.77 -20.42 11.64
CA ALA A 11 10.57 -19.31 11.18
C ALA A 11 9.71 -18.62 10.12
N ALA A 12 9.15 -17.48 10.51
CA ALA A 12 8.52 -16.57 9.58
C ALA A 12 9.49 -16.42 8.41
N LEU A 13 9.07 -16.85 7.22
CA LEU A 13 9.59 -16.33 5.97
C LEU A 13 9.13 -14.86 5.86
N ALA A 14 9.51 -14.04 6.85
CA ALA A 14 9.97 -12.71 6.51
C ALA A 14 11.13 -13.00 5.56
N GLY A 15 10.93 -12.75 4.27
CA GLY A 15 12.05 -12.74 3.35
C GLY A 15 13.04 -11.72 3.90
N CYS A 16 14.02 -12.20 4.68
CA CYS A 16 15.24 -11.50 5.00
C CYS A 16 16.03 -11.38 3.69
N ALA A 17 15.51 -10.63 2.72
CA ALA A 17 16.41 -9.81 1.93
C ALA A 17 17.01 -8.86 2.97
N SER A 18 18.19 -9.19 3.49
CA SER A 18 18.97 -8.22 4.25
C SER A 18 19.21 -7.07 3.29
N ASN A 19 18.41 -6.01 3.39
CA ASN A 19 18.56 -4.84 2.57
C ASN A 19 20.00 -4.36 2.74
N ASP A 20 20.78 -4.40 1.66
CA ASP A 20 22.10 -3.79 1.66
C ASP A 20 21.90 -2.28 1.62
N TYR A 21 21.66 -1.70 2.80
CA TYR A 21 21.39 -0.29 2.96
C TYR A 21 22.54 0.58 2.46
N LYS A 22 23.76 0.04 2.45
CA LYS A 22 24.92 0.73 1.89
C LYS A 22 24.78 0.84 0.37
N GLN A 23 24.41 -0.24 -0.31
CA GLN A 23 24.15 -0.21 -1.74
C GLN A 23 22.95 0.67 -2.09
N MET A 24 21.86 0.56 -1.33
CA MET A 24 20.68 1.42 -1.47
C MET A 24 21.02 2.90 -1.30
N SER A 25 21.88 3.24 -0.34
CA SER A 25 22.31 4.61 -0.07
C SER A 25 23.03 5.21 -1.27
N VAL A 26 23.87 4.43 -1.95
CA VAL A 26 24.58 4.86 -3.16
C VAL A 26 23.59 5.21 -4.29
N GLY A 27 22.66 4.29 -4.63
CA GLY A 27 21.74 4.53 -5.75
C GLY A 27 20.62 5.53 -5.46
N SER A 28 20.17 5.63 -4.20
CA SER A 28 19.09 6.55 -3.83
C SER A 28 19.54 7.96 -3.47
N GLY A 29 20.83 8.17 -3.18
CA GLY A 29 21.32 9.42 -2.59
C GLY A 29 20.89 9.66 -1.14
N LEU A 30 20.11 8.75 -0.54
CA LEU A 30 19.68 8.82 0.85
C LEU A 30 20.77 8.31 1.79
N SER A 31 20.77 8.79 3.03
CA SER A 31 21.62 8.21 4.08
C SER A 31 21.17 6.78 4.44
N GLU A 32 22.13 5.91 4.79
CA GLU A 32 21.81 4.57 5.32
C GLU A 32 20.87 4.62 6.54
N GLN A 33 20.99 5.67 7.36
CA GLN A 33 20.17 5.85 8.56
C GLN A 33 18.71 6.13 8.19
N ALA A 34 18.46 7.01 7.22
CA ALA A 34 17.12 7.29 6.72
C ALA A 34 16.49 6.05 6.07
N LEU A 35 17.29 5.29 5.31
CA LEU A 35 16.85 4.04 4.70
C LEU A 35 16.50 2.99 5.77
N LYS A 36 17.38 2.74 6.74
CA LYS A 36 17.11 1.80 7.85
C LYS A 36 15.83 2.16 8.60
N ALA A 37 15.70 3.41 9.03
CA ALA A 37 14.57 3.85 9.83
C ALA A 37 13.21 3.71 9.13
N ASN A 38 13.16 3.92 7.81
CA ASN A 38 11.89 3.92 7.07
C ASN A 38 11.60 2.59 6.35
N CYS A 39 12.64 1.85 5.93
CA CYS A 39 12.47 0.59 5.19
C CYS A 39 12.23 -0.63 6.08
N GLU A 40 12.45 -0.55 7.40
CA GLU A 40 12.23 -1.70 8.31
C GLU A 40 10.75 -2.13 8.39
N GLN A 41 9.82 -1.21 8.16
CA GLN A 41 8.38 -1.44 8.35
C GLN A 41 7.59 -1.49 7.04
N ILE A 42 8.25 -1.30 5.90
CA ILE A 42 7.63 -1.28 4.58
C ILE A 42 8.45 -2.13 3.60
N THR A 43 7.96 -2.31 2.38
CA THR A 43 8.73 -3.02 1.36
C THR A 43 9.67 -2.05 0.66
N CYS A 44 10.98 -2.18 0.88
CA CYS A 44 11.99 -1.50 0.08
C CYS A 44 12.76 -2.50 -0.78
N VAL A 45 12.92 -2.17 -2.06
CA VAL A 45 13.65 -2.99 -3.03
C VAL A 45 14.68 -2.11 -3.73
N TYR A 46 15.90 -2.62 -3.85
CA TYR A 46 16.94 -1.99 -4.65
C TYR A 46 16.90 -2.53 -6.08
N ASP A 47 16.63 -1.67 -7.06
CA ASP A 47 16.72 -1.99 -8.49
C ASP A 47 18.17 -1.84 -8.94
N GLN A 48 18.89 -2.95 -9.01
CA GLN A 48 20.30 -2.99 -9.41
C GLN A 48 20.52 -2.50 -10.85
N LEU A 49 19.51 -2.57 -11.73
CA LEU A 49 19.64 -2.17 -13.14
C LEU A 49 19.48 -0.66 -13.31
N LYS A 50 18.66 -0.04 -12.46
CA LYS A 50 18.38 1.41 -12.51
C LYS A 50 19.10 2.20 -11.43
N ASP A 51 19.84 1.51 -10.56
CA ASP A 51 20.58 2.10 -9.44
C ASP A 51 19.68 2.99 -8.59
N ASN A 52 18.52 2.47 -8.19
CA ASN A 52 17.54 3.21 -7.40
C ASN A 52 16.83 2.32 -6.38
N VAL A 53 16.14 2.96 -5.44
CA VAL A 53 15.35 2.28 -4.41
C VAL A 53 13.87 2.51 -4.72
N GLN A 54 13.09 1.44 -4.78
CA GLN A 54 11.64 1.52 -4.76
C GLN A 54 11.15 1.19 -3.35
N ALA A 55 10.33 2.07 -2.78
CA ALA A 55 9.66 1.85 -1.50
C ALA A 55 8.15 1.78 -1.70
N THR A 56 7.53 0.76 -1.15
CA THR A 56 6.09 0.53 -1.20
C THR A 56 5.55 0.27 0.19
N ALA A 57 4.53 1.02 0.58
CA ALA A 57 3.79 0.86 1.82
C ALA A 57 2.29 0.83 1.54
N ASN A 58 1.55 0.05 2.31
CA ASN A 58 0.11 -0.03 2.21
C ASN A 58 -0.52 -0.17 3.60
N ASP A 59 -1.85 -0.10 3.64
CA ASP A 59 -2.66 -0.35 4.82
C ASP A 59 -2.97 -1.84 5.02
N GLN A 60 -2.11 -2.76 4.58
CA GLN A 60 -2.27 -4.20 4.76
C GLN A 60 -1.75 -4.65 6.15
N ASN A 61 -2.38 -5.63 6.81
CA ASN A 61 -1.88 -6.24 8.04
C ASN A 61 -1.27 -7.60 7.73
N ILE A 62 0.05 -7.67 7.89
CA ILE A 62 0.86 -8.87 7.64
C ILE A 62 0.23 -10.15 8.21
N MET A 63 -0.41 -10.13 9.38
CA MET A 63 -1.04 -11.33 9.95
C MET A 63 -2.28 -11.82 9.18
N PHE A 64 -3.10 -10.93 8.66
CA PHE A 64 -4.30 -11.30 7.88
C PHE A 64 -3.99 -11.52 6.40
N ALA A 65 -2.96 -10.85 5.87
CA ALA A 65 -2.35 -11.19 4.59
C ALA A 65 -1.93 -12.66 4.54
N LEU A 66 -1.29 -13.15 5.61
CA LEU A 66 -0.85 -14.54 5.75
C LEU A 66 -2.00 -15.53 5.88
N SER A 67 -3.16 -15.11 6.39
CA SER A 67 -4.37 -15.95 6.44
C SER A 67 -5.20 -15.88 5.16
N GLY A 68 -4.84 -15.02 4.19
CA GLY A 68 -5.56 -14.84 2.93
C GLY A 68 -6.92 -14.13 3.08
N ILE A 69 -7.16 -13.44 4.20
CA ILE A 69 -8.47 -12.87 4.57
C ILE A 69 -8.51 -11.34 4.30
N GLU A 70 -7.42 -10.77 3.80
CA GLU A 70 -7.22 -9.34 3.86
C GLU A 70 -7.36 -8.60 2.54
N SER A 71 -8.12 -7.51 2.57
CA SER A 71 -8.09 -6.46 1.56
C SER A 71 -7.33 -5.23 2.06
N ARG A 72 -6.51 -4.66 1.18
CA ARG A 72 -5.88 -3.34 1.33
C ARG A 72 -6.76 -2.28 0.66
N THR A 73 -6.62 -1.02 1.07
CA THR A 73 -7.41 0.12 0.57
C THR A 73 -6.55 1.22 -0.05
N ILE A 74 -5.36 1.48 0.49
CA ILE A 74 -4.43 2.50 -0.02
C ILE A 74 -3.01 1.93 -0.06
N GLU A 75 -2.29 2.16 -1.16
CA GLU A 75 -0.87 1.86 -1.32
C GLU A 75 -0.13 3.09 -1.86
N PHE A 76 1.00 3.43 -1.24
CA PHE A 76 1.95 4.42 -1.74
C PHE A 76 3.19 3.69 -2.26
N THR A 77 3.61 4.06 -3.46
CA THR A 77 4.88 3.65 -4.05
C THR A 77 5.70 4.87 -4.43
N TRP A 78 6.98 4.84 -4.06
CA TRP A 78 7.96 5.85 -4.40
C TRP A 78 9.20 5.18 -4.99
N VAL A 79 9.87 5.88 -5.90
CA VAL A 79 11.18 5.50 -6.44
C VAL A 79 12.15 6.63 -6.15
N SER A 80 13.34 6.31 -5.66
CA SER A 80 14.35 7.30 -5.32
C SER A 80 14.72 8.19 -6.50
N ASN A 81 15.15 9.42 -6.19
CA ASN A 81 15.37 10.49 -7.17
C ASN A 81 14.08 11.00 -7.85
N SER A 82 12.91 10.66 -7.31
CA SER A 82 11.61 11.24 -7.66
C SER A 82 11.05 12.07 -6.52
N ASN A 83 10.40 13.19 -6.84
CA ASN A 83 9.60 13.98 -5.90
C ASN A 83 8.10 13.63 -5.96
N GLN A 84 7.75 12.53 -6.61
CA GLN A 84 6.39 12.08 -6.84
C GLN A 84 6.10 10.78 -6.10
N ILE A 85 4.90 10.69 -5.52
CA ILE A 85 4.39 9.47 -4.92
C ILE A 85 3.28 8.95 -5.81
N ILE A 86 3.37 7.67 -6.15
CA ILE A 86 2.29 6.96 -6.82
C ILE A 86 1.35 6.47 -5.74
N ALA A 87 0.08 6.88 -5.81
CA ALA A 87 -0.97 6.41 -4.94
C ALA A 87 -1.92 5.48 -5.70
N GLU A 88 -2.18 4.32 -5.10
CA GLU A 88 -3.12 3.33 -5.60
C GLU A 88 -4.20 3.10 -4.54
N VAL A 89 -5.46 3.24 -4.95
CA VAL A 89 -6.60 2.94 -4.10
C VAL A 89 -7.33 1.70 -4.59
N PHE A 90 -7.68 0.84 -3.65
CA PHE A 90 -8.23 -0.49 -3.92
C PHE A 90 -9.70 -0.54 -3.49
N ASN A 91 -10.55 -0.99 -4.40
CA ASN A 91 -11.96 -1.28 -4.13
C ASN A 91 -12.19 -2.77 -4.35
N VAL A 92 -12.44 -3.49 -3.25
CA VAL A 92 -12.77 -4.92 -3.30
C VAL A 92 -14.29 -5.09 -3.30
N THR A 93 -14.77 -5.85 -4.27
CA THR A 93 -16.19 -6.15 -4.52
C THR A 93 -16.34 -7.60 -4.97
N LEU A 94 -17.56 -8.10 -5.16
CA LEU A 94 -17.76 -9.42 -5.80
C LEU A 94 -17.66 -9.30 -7.32
N TYR A 95 -17.14 -10.32 -7.99
CA TYR A 95 -16.85 -10.30 -9.44
C TYR A 95 -18.09 -10.06 -10.31
N GLY A 96 -19.26 -10.52 -9.88
CA GLY A 96 -20.52 -10.25 -10.58
C GLY A 96 -21.04 -8.80 -10.47
N THR A 97 -20.37 -7.92 -9.72
CA THR A 97 -20.89 -6.57 -9.43
C THR A 97 -20.46 -5.49 -10.44
N TRP A 98 -21.40 -4.59 -10.73
CA TRP A 98 -21.31 -3.56 -11.79
C TRP A 98 -20.56 -2.27 -11.40
N ASN A 99 -19.88 -2.25 -10.26
CA ASN A 99 -19.11 -1.09 -9.86
C ASN A 99 -17.80 -1.13 -10.63
N PHE A 100 -17.63 -0.25 -11.62
CA PHE A 100 -16.33 0.05 -12.22
C PHE A 100 -15.85 1.37 -11.63
N SER A 101 -14.73 1.33 -10.92
CA SER A 101 -14.13 2.51 -10.30
C SER A 101 -13.38 3.33 -11.37
N ASP A 102 -14.01 4.39 -11.89
CA ASP A 102 -13.45 5.29 -12.91
C ASP A 102 -12.46 6.31 -12.34
N SER A 103 -12.68 6.73 -11.10
CA SER A 103 -11.79 7.59 -10.33
C SER A 103 -12.08 7.44 -8.86
N ALA A 104 -11.21 7.98 -8.02
CA ALA A 104 -11.42 8.05 -6.59
C ALA A 104 -11.02 9.42 -6.03
N GLU A 105 -11.72 9.86 -5.00
CA GLU A 105 -11.35 11.01 -4.18
C GLU A 105 -11.03 10.53 -2.77
N ILE A 106 -9.93 11.02 -2.21
CA ILE A 106 -9.51 10.74 -0.84
C ILE A 106 -9.81 11.98 0.00
N TYR A 107 -10.65 11.80 1.01
CA TYR A 107 -11.03 12.82 1.98
C TYR A 107 -10.38 12.52 3.33
N VAL A 108 -9.99 13.59 4.03
CA VAL A 108 -9.65 13.55 5.47
C VAL A 108 -10.65 14.46 6.16
N GLY A 109 -11.53 13.88 6.98
CA GLY A 109 -12.70 14.58 7.51
C GLY A 109 -13.64 15.03 6.37
N LYS A 110 -13.71 16.35 6.13
CA LYS A 110 -14.51 16.93 5.04
C LYS A 110 -13.67 17.46 3.87
N ASP A 111 -12.35 17.50 4.04
CA ASP A 111 -11.46 18.10 3.05
C ASP A 111 -11.05 17.06 2.02
N MET A 112 -11.28 17.36 0.75
CA MET A 112 -10.75 16.54 -0.35
C MET A 112 -9.25 16.79 -0.45
N VAL A 113 -8.45 15.79 -0.12
CA VAL A 113 -6.99 15.88 -0.08
C VAL A 113 -6.38 15.48 -1.43
N ALA A 114 -6.92 14.44 -2.07
CA ALA A 114 -6.42 13.96 -3.35
C ALA A 114 -7.56 13.45 -4.24
N LYS A 115 -7.34 13.55 -5.55
CA LYS A 115 -8.14 12.87 -6.57
C LYS A 115 -7.22 11.98 -7.39
N ILE A 116 -7.59 10.71 -7.52
CA ILE A 116 -6.86 9.66 -8.22
C ILE A 116 -7.68 9.32 -9.46
N SER A 117 -7.17 9.62 -10.65
CA SER A 117 -7.94 9.48 -11.90
C SER A 117 -7.13 8.96 -13.10
N GLY A 118 -5.94 8.44 -12.86
CA GLY A 118 -5.04 7.93 -13.89
C GLY A 118 -5.39 6.51 -14.34
N THR A 119 -4.46 5.58 -14.12
CA THR A 119 -4.55 4.20 -14.62
C THR A 119 -5.57 3.40 -13.81
N LYS A 120 -6.34 2.57 -14.52
CA LYS A 120 -7.35 1.69 -13.93
C LYS A 120 -7.00 0.24 -14.21
N ASN A 121 -7.02 -0.58 -13.17
CA ASN A 121 -6.79 -2.02 -13.30
C ASN A 121 -7.90 -2.81 -12.59
N SER A 122 -8.13 -4.04 -13.06
CA SER A 122 -9.06 -4.98 -12.44
C SER A 122 -8.43 -6.36 -12.36
N TYR A 123 -8.54 -7.00 -11.19
CA TYR A 123 -7.99 -8.32 -10.92
C TYR A 123 -9.06 -9.23 -10.31
N VAL A 124 -8.97 -10.52 -10.60
CA VAL A 124 -9.76 -11.55 -9.90
C VAL A 124 -9.06 -11.84 -8.58
N GLY A 125 -9.76 -11.61 -7.48
CA GLY A 125 -9.31 -11.85 -6.12
C GLY A 125 -9.61 -13.28 -5.64
N THR A 126 -9.62 -13.45 -4.33
CA THR A 126 -9.88 -14.74 -3.68
C THR A 126 -11.31 -15.19 -3.91
N TRP A 127 -11.56 -16.48 -3.72
CA TRP A 127 -12.92 -17.02 -3.72
C TRP A 127 -13.61 -16.67 -2.40
N ASN A 128 -14.82 -16.12 -2.47
CA ASN A 128 -15.65 -15.83 -1.31
C ASN A 128 -16.67 -16.95 -1.12
N ASP A 129 -16.49 -17.77 -0.08
CA ASP A 129 -17.34 -18.93 0.18
C ASP A 129 -18.80 -18.57 0.49
N ALA A 130 -19.04 -17.44 1.15
CA ALA A 130 -20.39 -17.02 1.54
C ALA A 130 -21.20 -16.54 0.33
N ALA A 131 -20.56 -15.83 -0.60
CA ALA A 131 -21.18 -15.35 -1.83
C ALA A 131 -21.14 -16.36 -2.98
N GLN A 132 -20.34 -17.43 -2.84
CA GLN A 132 -20.04 -18.40 -3.91
C GLN A 132 -19.56 -17.72 -5.21
N GLU A 133 -18.74 -16.68 -5.06
CA GLU A 133 -18.16 -15.91 -6.17
C GLU A 133 -16.73 -15.50 -5.87
N HIS A 134 -15.93 -15.24 -6.91
CA HIS A 134 -14.64 -14.57 -6.74
C HIS A 134 -14.83 -13.11 -6.35
N GLU A 135 -13.90 -12.59 -5.58
CA GLU A 135 -13.74 -11.15 -5.42
C GLU A 135 -13.20 -10.53 -6.71
N LYS A 136 -13.54 -9.27 -6.93
CA LYS A 136 -12.96 -8.38 -7.93
C LYS A 136 -12.30 -7.24 -7.20
N ILE A 137 -11.01 -7.07 -7.49
CA ILE A 137 -10.19 -5.98 -6.96
C ILE A 137 -10.04 -4.97 -8.08
N GLU A 138 -10.59 -3.78 -7.89
CA GLU A 138 -10.39 -2.67 -8.80
C GLU A 138 -9.41 -1.68 -8.19
N THR A 139 -8.51 -1.16 -9.02
CA THR A 139 -7.56 -0.14 -8.58
C THR A 139 -7.64 1.08 -9.48
N VAL A 140 -7.52 2.25 -8.85
CA VAL A 140 -7.25 3.50 -9.55
C VAL A 140 -5.90 4.01 -9.05
N ARG A 141 -5.04 4.38 -9.98
CA ARG A 141 -3.65 4.74 -9.77
C ARG A 141 -3.36 6.11 -10.36
N ASP A 142 -2.74 6.97 -9.59
CA ASP A 142 -2.30 8.28 -10.07
C ASP A 142 -1.10 8.77 -9.26
N VAL A 143 -0.46 9.83 -9.73
CA VAL A 143 0.58 10.51 -8.99
C VAL A 143 -0.04 11.59 -8.10
N ILE A 144 0.39 11.64 -6.84
CA ILE A 144 0.05 12.69 -5.89
C ILE A 144 1.30 13.44 -5.43
N SER A 145 1.10 14.69 -5.02
CA SER A 145 2.18 15.48 -4.42
C SER A 145 2.56 14.95 -3.03
N VAL A 146 3.78 15.25 -2.60
CA VAL A 146 4.27 14.90 -1.25
C VAL A 146 3.38 15.50 -0.16
N GLU A 147 2.87 16.73 -0.35
CA GLU A 147 1.97 17.39 0.60
C GLU A 147 0.63 16.66 0.75
N GLN A 148 0.06 16.18 -0.36
CA GLN A 148 -1.16 15.38 -0.34
C GLN A 148 -0.92 14.04 0.34
N ALA A 149 0.18 13.37 -0.01
CA ALA A 149 0.57 12.10 0.60
C ALA A 149 0.81 12.24 2.11
N GLU A 150 1.46 13.31 2.54
CA GLU A 150 1.72 13.61 3.95
C GLU A 150 0.41 13.83 4.73
N LYS A 151 -0.56 14.54 4.15
CA LYS A 151 -1.89 14.70 4.75
C LYS A 151 -2.63 13.37 4.91
N ILE A 152 -2.54 12.49 3.91
CA ILE A 152 -3.19 11.17 3.96
C ILE A 152 -2.49 10.26 4.98
N ALA A 153 -1.15 10.21 4.95
CA ALA A 153 -0.36 9.32 5.78
C ALA A 153 -0.41 9.66 7.28
N ASN A 154 -0.53 10.95 7.62
CA ASN A 154 -0.62 11.40 9.01
C ASN A 154 -2.05 11.48 9.55
N ALA A 155 -3.06 11.30 8.71
CA ALA A 155 -4.44 11.30 9.15
C ALA A 155 -4.75 10.05 9.97
N ASN A 156 -5.59 10.20 11.00
CA ASN A 156 -6.19 9.03 11.64
C ASN A 156 -7.06 8.32 10.58
N TYR A 157 -6.84 7.01 10.41
CA TYR A 157 -7.52 6.23 9.38
C TYR A 157 -9.06 6.27 9.49
N GLU A 158 -9.60 6.49 10.69
CA GLU A 158 -11.04 6.60 10.93
C GLU A 158 -11.65 7.87 10.28
N GLU A 159 -10.82 8.89 10.09
CA GLU A 159 -11.15 10.17 9.44
C GLU A 159 -10.99 10.10 7.92
N ILE A 160 -10.32 9.07 7.40
CA ILE A 160 -10.12 8.90 5.96
C ILE A 160 -11.38 8.30 5.33
N THR A 161 -11.86 8.91 4.26
CA THR A 161 -12.90 8.35 3.40
C THR A 161 -12.44 8.37 1.95
N ILE A 162 -12.52 7.23 1.29
CA ILE A 162 -12.24 7.09 -0.14
C ILE A 162 -13.57 6.96 -0.86
N ARG A 163 -13.87 7.94 -1.71
CA ARG A 163 -15.05 7.93 -2.58
C ARG A 163 -14.67 7.41 -3.94
N PHE A 164 -15.11 6.21 -4.27
CA PHE A 164 -14.96 5.63 -5.61
C PHE A 164 -16.13 6.05 -6.50
N TYR A 165 -15.84 6.55 -7.69
CA TYR A 165 -16.84 6.91 -8.70
C TYR A 165 -16.94 5.81 -9.76
N GLY A 166 -18.15 5.52 -10.21
CA GLY A 166 -18.39 4.58 -11.30
C GLY A 166 -19.68 4.87 -12.06
N LYS A 167 -20.01 4.00 -13.02
CA LYS A 167 -21.18 4.17 -13.91
C LYS A 167 -22.52 4.42 -13.19
N ASN A 168 -22.69 3.89 -11.98
CA ASN A 168 -23.93 3.96 -11.21
C ASN A 168 -23.90 4.99 -10.07
N GLY A 169 -22.90 5.87 -10.00
CA GLY A 169 -22.76 6.88 -8.94
C GLY A 169 -21.45 6.75 -8.18
N TYR A 170 -21.50 6.85 -6.84
CA TYR A 170 -20.32 6.75 -5.99
C TYR A 170 -20.52 5.79 -4.81
N LYS A 171 -19.41 5.26 -4.30
CA LYS A 171 -19.35 4.43 -3.09
C LYS A 171 -18.26 4.99 -2.17
N ASP A 172 -18.63 5.22 -0.92
CA ASP A 172 -17.69 5.62 0.11
C ASP A 172 -17.15 4.38 0.84
N VAL A 173 -15.83 4.31 0.97
CA VAL A 173 -15.11 3.22 1.64
C VAL A 173 -14.17 3.84 2.65
N LYS A 174 -14.09 3.24 3.84
CA LYS A 174 -13.12 3.62 4.86
C LYS A 174 -11.98 2.62 4.90
N PRO A 175 -10.72 3.05 5.08
CA PRO A 175 -9.66 2.16 5.50
C PRO A 175 -10.08 1.41 6.76
N GLN A 176 -9.72 0.13 6.86
CA GLN A 176 -10.16 -0.71 7.98
C GLN A 176 -9.25 -0.59 9.21
N ARG A 177 -8.13 0.12 9.10
CA ARG A 177 -7.10 0.26 10.15
C ARG A 177 -6.09 1.36 9.83
N GLU A 178 -5.20 1.60 10.79
CA GLU A 178 -4.01 2.44 10.63
C GLU A 178 -3.18 2.02 9.41
N ASN A 179 -2.62 3.03 8.75
CA ASN A 179 -1.84 2.87 7.53
C ASN A 179 -0.36 3.16 7.82
N ASN A 180 0.57 2.41 7.21
CA ASN A 180 2.01 2.59 7.38
C ASN A 180 2.62 3.46 6.27
N LEU A 181 1.83 4.40 5.73
CA LEU A 181 2.19 5.15 4.52
C LEU A 181 3.26 6.22 4.79
N VAL A 182 3.41 6.66 6.05
CA VAL A 182 4.29 7.77 6.44
C VAL A 182 5.76 7.49 6.12
N ASN A 183 6.19 6.23 6.15
CA ASN A 183 7.58 5.88 5.87
C ASN A 183 7.95 6.13 4.40
N VAL A 184 7.01 5.97 3.47
CA VAL A 184 7.22 6.38 2.06
C VAL A 184 7.36 7.89 1.95
N VAL A 185 6.49 8.65 2.64
CA VAL A 185 6.54 10.13 2.65
C VAL A 185 7.89 10.63 3.20
N ASN A 186 8.36 10.05 4.31
CA ASN A 186 9.63 10.38 4.92
C ASN A 186 10.82 10.14 3.97
N LEU A 187 10.80 9.03 3.23
CA LEU A 187 11.84 8.73 2.25
C LEU A 187 11.87 9.74 1.11
N VAL A 188 10.70 10.15 0.60
CA VAL A 188 10.64 11.19 -0.44
C VAL A 188 11.21 12.51 0.08
N LYS A 189 10.81 12.93 1.28
CA LYS A 189 11.27 14.18 1.90
C LYS A 189 12.75 14.16 2.25
N ALA A 190 13.33 12.99 2.51
CA ALA A 190 14.76 12.85 2.78
C ALA A 190 15.62 12.92 1.50
N GLY A 191 15.02 12.70 0.32
CA GLY A 191 15.71 12.67 -0.97
C GLY A 191 15.49 13.91 -1.84
N VAL A 192 14.72 14.89 -1.35
CA VAL A 192 14.46 16.19 -1.99
C VAL A 192 15.24 17.28 -1.27
#